data_AF-A0A6C0IPF2-F1
#
_entry.id   AF-A0A6C0IPF2-F1
#
_cell.length_a   1.000
_cell.length_b   1.000
_cell.length_c   1.000
_cell.angle_alpha   90.00
_cell.angle_beta   90.00
_cell.angle_gamma   90.00
#
_symmetry.space_group_name_H-M   'P 1'
#
loop_
_entity.id
_entity.type
_entity.pdbx_description
1 polymer ?
#
loop_
_entity_poly.entity_id
_entity_poly.type
_entity_poly.pdbx_seq_one_letter_code
_entity_poly.pdbx_strand_id
1 'polypeptide(L)'
;MDQVENKANNVAENVSEQISKVTSISFKDFVSSNSLISKVAFTLLVMFIFFFLLKFSIAFIPKLFKESNSPFIFNGTIEGSHSVVVPQDPKYDNAIPIQRSVNENNGIEFSWSLWMFLDDNAITSGNKNIHIFHKGDSHTLNTGENKIFHKIAAPGLYLDGENNNLLVTMNTHNSSELEQIPVSGIPMNKWVNIIIRVKNRRVDVYINGTIKRSIELNGVPKQNYGEIYIAQNEAVSLQGSKLSNLRYHDHALNVSDIQKLVQRGPNRKLITSSAMTDNSSSYLAFDWYYNDIY
;
A
#
# COMPACT_ATOMS: atom_id res chain seq x y z
N MET A 1 -72.46 55.13 -10.55
CA MET A 1 -71.13 54.63 -10.13
C MET A 1 -71.05 53.11 -10.35
N ASP A 2 -72.12 52.39 -10.05
CA ASP A 2 -72.23 50.91 -10.09
C ASP A 2 -71.98 50.25 -11.46
N GLN A 3 -72.29 50.92 -12.59
CA GLN A 3 -72.01 50.34 -13.92
C GLN A 3 -70.52 50.38 -14.31
N VAL A 4 -69.76 51.34 -13.79
CA VAL A 4 -68.32 51.46 -14.07
C VAL A 4 -67.54 50.43 -13.25
N GLU A 5 -67.97 50.22 -12.01
CA GLU A 5 -67.39 49.24 -11.08
C GLU A 5 -67.60 47.79 -11.57
N ASN A 6 -68.81 47.45 -12.05
CA ASN A 6 -69.08 46.14 -12.65
C ASN A 6 -68.25 45.87 -13.92
N LYS A 7 -68.00 46.90 -14.73
CA LYS A 7 -67.20 46.75 -15.95
C LYS A 7 -65.71 46.58 -15.64
N ALA A 8 -65.22 47.27 -14.60
CA ALA A 8 -63.85 47.12 -14.10
C ALA A 8 -63.62 45.73 -13.49
N ASN A 9 -64.58 45.21 -12.72
CA ASN A 9 -64.50 43.88 -12.10
C ASN A 9 -64.49 42.75 -13.15
N ASN A 10 -65.33 42.85 -14.19
CA ASN A 10 -65.31 41.89 -15.30
C ASN A 10 -63.99 41.90 -16.08
N VAL A 11 -63.36 43.07 -16.24
CA VAL A 11 -62.04 43.16 -16.89
C VAL A 11 -60.95 42.58 -15.99
N ALA A 12 -61.01 42.85 -14.69
CA ALA A 12 -60.06 42.30 -13.72
C ALA A 12 -60.14 40.76 -13.62
N GLU A 13 -61.35 40.18 -13.63
CA GLU A 13 -61.53 38.72 -13.68
C GLU A 13 -60.98 38.11 -14.96
N ASN A 14 -61.29 38.68 -16.13
CA ASN A 14 -60.76 38.19 -17.42
C ASN A 14 -59.23 38.28 -17.48
N VAL A 15 -58.63 39.35 -16.94
CA VAL A 15 -57.17 39.51 -16.86
C VAL A 15 -56.57 38.51 -15.88
N SER A 16 -57.20 38.29 -14.72
CA SER A 16 -56.77 37.29 -13.74
C SER A 16 -56.84 35.86 -14.31
N GLU A 17 -57.87 35.55 -15.10
CA GLU A 17 -58.06 34.23 -15.73
C GLU A 17 -57.06 33.98 -16.87
N GLN A 18 -56.64 35.03 -17.59
CA GLN A 18 -55.54 34.93 -18.56
C GLN A 18 -54.17 34.81 -17.88
N ILE A 19 -53.95 35.53 -16.76
CA ILE A 19 -52.72 35.43 -15.98
C ILE A 19 -52.59 34.05 -15.33
N SER A 20 -53.68 33.45 -14.84
CA SER A 20 -53.68 32.10 -14.28
C SER A 20 -53.37 31.04 -15.34
N LYS A 21 -53.84 31.20 -16.58
CA LYS A 21 -53.48 30.32 -17.72
C LYS A 21 -52.01 30.42 -18.14
N VAL A 22 -51.39 31.60 -18.02
CA VAL A 22 -49.97 31.81 -18.35
C VAL A 22 -49.05 31.29 -17.24
N THR A 23 -49.49 31.35 -15.98
CA THR A 23 -48.74 30.84 -14.81
C THR A 23 -48.93 29.33 -14.59
N SER A 24 -49.95 28.72 -15.20
CA SER A 24 -50.22 27.28 -15.13
C SER A 24 -49.62 26.47 -16.28
N ILE A 25 -48.56 26.93 -16.96
CA ILE A 25 -47.80 26.08 -17.89
C ILE A 25 -47.06 25.05 -17.04
N SER A 26 -47.74 23.94 -16.74
CA SER A 26 -47.19 22.83 -15.97
C SER A 26 -46.02 22.22 -16.73
N PHE A 27 -44.96 21.83 -16.02
CA PHE A 27 -43.84 21.09 -16.60
C PHE A 27 -44.33 19.83 -17.34
N LYS A 28 -45.42 19.22 -16.85
CA LYS A 28 -46.10 18.10 -17.53
C LYS A 28 -46.68 18.50 -18.89
N ASP A 29 -47.32 19.67 -18.97
CA ASP A 29 -47.95 20.17 -20.20
C ASP A 29 -46.88 20.57 -21.24
N PHE A 30 -45.76 21.12 -20.79
CA PHE A 30 -44.61 21.40 -21.65
C PHE A 30 -43.99 20.10 -22.21
N VAL A 31 -43.75 19.10 -21.35
CA VAL A 31 -43.21 17.79 -21.72
C VAL A 31 -44.18 17.00 -22.62
N SER A 32 -45.50 17.11 -22.41
CA SER A 32 -46.50 16.44 -23.24
C SER A 32 -46.85 17.18 -24.54
N SER A 33 -46.43 18.45 -24.69
CA SER A 33 -46.71 19.21 -25.90
C SER A 33 -45.90 18.66 -27.09
N ASN A 34 -46.57 18.28 -28.18
CA ASN A 34 -45.93 17.84 -29.42
C ASN A 34 -45.39 19.03 -30.25
N SER A 35 -44.83 20.03 -29.57
CA SER A 35 -44.25 21.23 -30.21
C SER A 35 -42.79 20.98 -30.58
N LEU A 36 -42.33 21.60 -31.67
CA LEU A 36 -40.92 21.54 -32.09
C LEU A 36 -39.98 22.07 -30.98
N ILE A 37 -40.42 23.12 -30.27
CA ILE A 37 -39.68 23.72 -29.16
C ILE A 37 -39.53 22.73 -27.99
N SER A 38 -40.59 22.02 -27.61
CA SER A 38 -40.52 21.03 -26.53
C SER A 38 -39.58 19.87 -26.88
N LYS A 39 -39.61 19.38 -28.12
CA LYS A 39 -38.67 18.35 -28.59
C LYS A 39 -37.21 18.80 -28.47
N VAL A 40 -36.91 20.03 -28.93
CA VAL A 40 -35.56 20.61 -28.84
C VAL A 40 -35.13 20.80 -27.38
N ALA A 41 -36.00 21.38 -26.53
CA ALA A 41 -35.71 21.59 -25.12
C ALA A 41 -35.50 20.28 -24.34
N PHE A 42 -36.34 19.27 -24.58
CA PHE A 42 -36.18 17.94 -24.01
C PHE A 42 -34.87 17.29 -24.46
N THR A 43 -34.51 17.43 -25.74
CA THR A 43 -33.25 16.88 -26.27
C THR A 43 -32.04 17.52 -25.59
N LEU A 44 -32.05 18.84 -25.40
CA LEU A 44 -30.99 19.56 -24.68
C LEU A 44 -30.90 19.14 -23.21
N LEU A 45 -32.04 18.94 -22.54
CA LEU A 45 -32.08 18.45 -21.15
C LEU A 45 -31.49 17.05 -21.03
N VAL A 46 -31.86 16.12 -21.92
CA VAL A 46 -31.31 14.77 -21.95
C VAL A 46 -29.81 14.80 -22.21
N MET A 47 -29.34 15.63 -23.16
CA MET A 47 -27.91 15.82 -23.41
C MET A 47 -27.19 16.36 -22.16
N PHE A 48 -27.77 17.33 -21.46
CA PHE A 48 -27.19 17.89 -20.24
C PHE A 48 -27.06 16.84 -19.13
N ILE A 49 -28.12 16.08 -18.87
CA ILE A 49 -28.12 14.99 -17.87
C ILE A 49 -27.09 13.92 -18.27
N PHE A 50 -27.03 13.55 -19.56
CA PHE A 50 -26.05 12.62 -20.08
C PHE A 50 -24.62 13.10 -19.84
N PHE A 51 -24.29 14.35 -20.14
CA PHE A 51 -22.95 14.90 -19.88
C PHE A 51 -22.63 14.98 -18.38
N PHE A 52 -23.61 15.28 -17.54
CA PHE A 52 -23.44 15.27 -16.09
C PHE A 52 -23.14 13.86 -15.57
N LEU A 53 -23.92 12.86 -15.99
CA LEU A 53 -23.72 11.45 -15.64
C LEU A 53 -22.41 10.89 -16.21
N LEU A 54 -22.02 11.29 -17.41
CA LEU A 54 -20.75 10.93 -18.02
C LEU A 54 -19.59 11.49 -17.21
N LYS A 55 -19.63 12.78 -16.85
CA LYS A 55 -18.62 13.41 -15.98
C LYS A 55 -18.55 12.75 -14.61
N PHE A 56 -19.70 12.43 -14.00
CA PHE A 56 -19.76 11.72 -12.74
C PHE A 56 -19.13 10.33 -12.85
N SER A 57 -19.49 9.56 -13.88
CA SER A 57 -18.95 8.22 -14.14
C SER A 57 -17.44 8.25 -14.36
N ILE A 58 -16.93 9.17 -15.17
CA ILE A 58 -15.49 9.34 -15.42
C ILE A 58 -14.74 9.67 -14.13
N ALA A 59 -15.33 10.45 -13.22
CA ALA A 59 -14.71 10.79 -11.93
C ALA A 59 -14.82 9.67 -10.88
N PHE A 60 -15.84 8.81 -10.97
CA PHE A 60 -16.18 7.81 -9.95
C PHE A 60 -15.64 6.41 -10.25
N ILE A 61 -15.69 5.97 -11.51
CA ILE A 61 -15.21 4.63 -11.93
C ILE A 61 -13.74 4.40 -11.50
N PRO A 62 -12.79 5.32 -11.74
CA PRO A 62 -11.40 5.12 -11.31
C PRO A 62 -11.26 4.91 -9.80
N LYS A 63 -12.15 5.48 -8.97
CA LYS A 63 -12.09 5.30 -7.51
C LYS A 63 -12.58 3.93 -7.06
N LEU A 64 -13.52 3.33 -7.79
CA LEU A 64 -14.01 1.97 -7.50
C LEU A 64 -13.04 0.89 -7.99
N PHE A 65 -12.33 1.15 -9.09
CA PHE A 65 -11.42 0.18 -9.74
C PHE A 65 -9.95 0.57 -9.65
N LYS A 66 -9.56 1.49 -8.75
CA LYS A 66 -8.14 1.72 -8.43
C LYS A 66 -7.62 0.47 -7.72
N GLU A 67 -7.14 -0.49 -8.50
CA GLU A 67 -6.33 -1.57 -7.97
C GLU A 67 -5.08 -0.95 -7.35
N SER A 68 -4.99 -0.94 -6.02
CA SER A 68 -3.77 -0.56 -5.34
C SER A 68 -2.72 -1.62 -5.68
N ASN A 69 -1.62 -1.23 -6.31
CA ASN A 69 -0.52 -2.13 -6.65
C ASN A 69 0.21 -2.52 -5.37
N SER A 70 -0.27 -3.57 -4.71
CA SER A 70 0.26 -4.04 -3.43
C SER A 70 0.74 -5.50 -3.52
N PRO A 71 1.81 -5.79 -4.28
CA PRO A 71 2.30 -7.13 -4.51
C PRO A 71 2.91 -7.74 -3.23
N PHE A 72 2.66 -9.03 -3.03
CA PHE A 72 3.47 -9.82 -2.11
C PHE A 72 4.85 -10.02 -2.75
N ILE A 73 5.90 -9.71 -2.01
CA ILE A 73 7.26 -10.06 -2.41
C ILE A 73 7.44 -11.56 -2.22
N PHE A 74 6.85 -12.08 -1.15
CA PHE A 74 6.56 -13.49 -1.03
C PHE A 74 5.33 -13.69 -0.13
N ASN A 75 4.54 -14.73 -0.42
CA ASN A 75 3.37 -15.11 0.36
C ASN A 75 3.58 -16.51 0.92
N GLY A 76 3.83 -16.60 2.22
CA GLY A 76 4.36 -17.79 2.88
C GLY A 76 5.39 -17.43 3.93
N THR A 77 6.11 -18.43 4.42
CA THR A 77 7.23 -18.29 5.37
C THR A 77 8.53 -18.75 4.73
N ILE A 78 9.57 -17.92 4.81
CA ILE A 78 10.96 -18.33 4.56
C ILE A 78 11.71 -18.42 5.89
N GLU A 79 12.76 -19.23 5.91
CA GLU A 79 13.71 -19.24 7.02
C GLU A 79 14.55 -17.97 7.02
N GLY A 80 14.74 -17.36 8.18
CA GLY A 80 15.45 -16.09 8.31
C GLY A 80 16.95 -16.18 7.97
N SER A 81 17.53 -17.38 8.08
CA SER A 81 18.92 -17.66 7.68
C SER A 81 19.12 -17.79 6.18
N HIS A 82 18.04 -17.90 5.39
CA HIS A 82 18.13 -18.06 3.94
C HIS A 82 18.02 -16.72 3.23
N SER A 83 19.12 -16.34 2.58
CA SER A 83 19.22 -15.14 1.76
C SER A 83 18.41 -15.29 0.47
N VAL A 84 17.65 -14.26 0.12
CA VAL A 84 16.84 -14.18 -1.11
C VAL A 84 17.02 -12.81 -1.76
N VAL A 85 17.12 -12.78 -3.08
CA VAL A 85 17.08 -11.55 -3.89
C VAL A 85 15.88 -11.64 -4.82
N VAL A 86 15.05 -10.60 -4.82
CA VAL A 86 13.88 -10.49 -5.69
C VAL A 86 14.12 -9.39 -6.71
N PRO A 87 14.32 -9.75 -8.00
CA PRO A 87 14.52 -8.77 -9.07
C PRO A 87 13.30 -7.87 -9.25
N GLN A 88 13.53 -6.66 -9.74
CA GLN A 88 12.48 -5.72 -10.13
C GLN A 88 12.30 -5.61 -11.64
N ASP A 89 13.32 -5.98 -12.44
CA ASP A 89 13.25 -5.91 -13.90
C ASP A 89 12.31 -7.02 -14.41
N PRO A 90 11.18 -6.68 -15.06
CA PRO A 90 10.21 -7.65 -15.57
C PRO A 90 10.76 -8.67 -16.59
N LYS A 91 11.99 -8.49 -17.06
CA LYS A 91 12.67 -9.47 -17.93
C LYS A 91 12.99 -10.79 -17.24
N TYR A 92 13.07 -10.82 -15.91
CA TYR A 92 13.33 -12.06 -15.16
C TYR A 92 12.01 -12.70 -14.71
N ASP A 93 11.89 -14.03 -14.84
CA ASP A 93 10.65 -14.76 -14.58
C ASP A 93 10.17 -14.66 -13.12
N ASN A 94 11.09 -14.52 -12.17
CA ASN A 94 10.81 -14.37 -10.75
C ASN A 94 10.77 -12.89 -10.30
N ALA A 95 10.78 -11.94 -11.23
CA ALA A 95 10.72 -10.53 -10.90
C ALA A 95 9.36 -10.14 -10.33
N ILE A 96 9.39 -9.26 -9.31
CA ILE A 96 8.18 -8.68 -8.72
C ILE A 96 8.30 -7.17 -8.82
N PRO A 97 7.90 -6.56 -9.95
CA PRO A 97 8.06 -5.14 -10.17
C PRO A 97 7.20 -4.34 -9.21
N ILE A 98 7.83 -3.54 -8.36
CA ILE A 98 7.14 -2.58 -7.51
C ILE A 98 6.95 -1.28 -8.28
N GLN A 99 5.68 -0.87 -8.40
CA GLN A 99 5.35 0.45 -8.90
C GLN A 99 5.66 1.51 -7.84
N ARG A 100 6.07 2.70 -8.31
CA ARG A 100 6.20 3.87 -7.42
C ARG A 100 4.85 4.16 -6.76
N SER A 101 4.90 4.76 -5.57
CA SER A 101 3.68 5.16 -4.88
C SER A 101 2.78 5.97 -5.81
N VAL A 102 1.50 5.65 -5.83
CA VAL A 102 0.54 6.52 -6.50
C VAL A 102 0.32 7.70 -5.57
N ASN A 103 0.82 8.88 -5.95
CA ASN A 103 0.63 10.10 -5.17
C ASN A 103 -0.86 10.25 -4.82
N GLU A 104 -1.17 10.22 -3.53
CA GLU A 104 -2.40 10.83 -3.04
C GLU A 104 -2.21 12.36 -3.08
N ASN A 105 -3.28 13.14 -2.93
CA ASN A 105 -3.23 14.61 -3.02
C ASN A 105 -2.13 15.29 -2.16
N ASN A 106 -1.54 14.58 -1.20
CA ASN A 106 -0.58 15.07 -0.21
C ASN A 106 0.88 14.63 -0.44
N GLY A 107 1.20 13.94 -1.53
CA GLY A 107 2.58 13.56 -1.89
C GLY A 107 2.88 12.05 -1.82
N ILE A 108 4.14 11.72 -1.52
CA ILE A 108 4.65 10.33 -1.52
C ILE A 108 4.03 9.53 -0.37
N GLU A 109 3.44 8.38 -0.68
CA GLU A 109 2.79 7.52 0.31
C GLU A 109 3.01 6.04 -0.03
N PHE A 110 3.63 5.25 0.84
CA PHE A 110 3.78 3.81 0.63
C PHE A 110 3.94 3.08 1.96
N SER A 111 3.75 1.77 1.96
CA SER A 111 3.93 0.94 3.15
C SER A 111 4.60 -0.39 2.85
N TRP A 112 5.34 -0.90 3.82
CA TRP A 112 5.87 -2.26 3.82
C TRP A 112 5.34 -2.99 5.03
N SER A 113 4.93 -4.24 4.85
CA SER A 113 4.48 -5.10 5.96
C SER A 113 5.22 -6.43 5.92
N LEU A 114 5.60 -6.92 7.10
CA LEU A 114 6.27 -8.20 7.29
C LEU A 114 5.81 -8.82 8.61
N TRP A 115 5.66 -10.14 8.63
CA TRP A 115 5.62 -10.90 9.87
C TRP A 115 6.98 -11.52 10.14
N MET A 116 7.39 -11.51 11.39
CA MET A 116 8.69 -12.03 11.80
C MET A 116 8.51 -12.84 13.09
N PHE A 117 9.21 -13.96 13.16
CA PHE A 117 9.44 -14.71 14.38
C PHE A 117 10.94 -14.70 14.62
N LEU A 118 11.37 -14.15 15.75
CA LEU A 118 12.78 -14.19 16.16
C LEU A 118 12.98 -15.32 17.16
N ASP A 119 13.92 -16.20 16.84
CA ASP A 119 14.36 -17.27 17.72
C ASP A 119 15.48 -16.77 18.64
N ASP A 120 15.73 -17.46 19.75
CA ASP A 120 16.84 -17.13 20.65
C ASP A 120 18.20 -17.24 19.95
N ASN A 121 18.30 -18.07 18.91
CA ASN A 121 19.50 -18.23 18.07
C ASN A 121 19.59 -17.20 16.93
N ALA A 122 18.70 -16.21 16.88
CA ALA A 122 18.70 -15.19 15.83
C ALA A 122 19.98 -14.35 15.81
N ILE A 123 20.56 -14.10 16.98
CA ILE A 123 21.69 -13.19 17.18
C ILE A 123 22.94 -14.00 17.55
N THR A 124 23.92 -13.99 16.66
CA THR A 124 25.23 -14.58 16.92
C THR A 124 26.19 -13.51 17.44
N SER A 125 27.05 -13.86 18.40
CA SER A 125 28.02 -12.94 18.99
C SER A 125 28.89 -12.26 17.92
N GLY A 126 28.89 -10.92 17.91
CA GLY A 126 29.71 -10.10 17.01
C GLY A 126 28.95 -9.44 15.85
N ASN A 127 27.72 -9.88 15.56
CA ASN A 127 26.88 -9.26 14.54
C ASN A 127 26.12 -8.07 15.14
N LYS A 128 26.61 -6.85 14.90
CA LYS A 128 25.94 -5.65 15.45
C LYS A 128 24.68 -5.27 14.70
N ASN A 129 24.63 -5.50 13.38
CA ASN A 129 23.44 -5.31 12.58
C ASN A 129 23.18 -6.55 11.73
N ILE A 130 22.03 -7.18 11.95
CA ILE A 130 21.56 -8.33 11.20
C ILE A 130 20.50 -7.84 10.21
N HIS A 131 20.76 -7.98 8.93
CA HIS A 131 19.88 -7.56 7.86
C HIS A 131 18.65 -8.49 7.77
N ILE A 132 17.45 -7.89 7.80
CA ILE A 132 16.18 -8.61 7.60
C ILE A 132 15.73 -8.43 6.15
N PHE A 133 15.51 -7.19 5.71
CA PHE A 133 15.29 -6.88 4.30
C PHE A 133 15.60 -5.43 3.99
N HIS A 134 15.87 -5.11 2.73
CA HIS A 134 15.83 -3.73 2.25
C HIS A 134 15.43 -3.66 0.77
N LYS A 135 14.95 -2.48 0.36
CA LYS A 135 14.70 -2.13 -1.04
C LYS A 135 15.77 -1.14 -1.51
N GLY A 136 16.63 -1.55 -2.43
CA GLY A 136 17.72 -0.70 -2.90
C GLY A 136 18.85 -1.43 -3.60
N ASP A 137 20.10 -1.08 -3.32
CA ASP A 137 21.27 -1.63 -4.00
C ASP A 137 22.04 -2.63 -3.13
N SER A 138 22.83 -3.50 -3.77
CA SER A 138 23.66 -4.48 -3.05
C SER A 138 24.90 -3.88 -2.37
N HIS A 139 25.18 -2.59 -2.58
CA HIS A 139 26.39 -1.97 -2.06
C HIS A 139 26.26 -1.68 -0.57
N THR A 140 27.19 -2.22 0.22
CA THR A 140 27.23 -1.98 1.64
C THR A 140 28.00 -0.70 1.99
N LEU A 141 27.57 -0.03 3.07
CA LEU A 141 28.27 1.04 3.75
C LEU A 141 28.80 0.48 5.06
N ASN A 142 30.12 0.53 5.22
CA ASN A 142 30.74 0.32 6.51
C ASN A 142 30.73 1.64 7.28
N THR A 143 29.88 1.72 8.29
CA THR A 143 29.71 2.94 9.11
C THR A 143 30.72 3.03 10.26
N GLY A 144 31.70 2.13 10.31
CA GLY A 144 32.53 1.91 11.48
C GLY A 144 31.80 1.03 12.50
N GLU A 145 32.52 0.60 13.54
CA GLU A 145 31.97 -0.23 14.63
C GLU A 145 31.41 -1.61 14.21
N ASN A 146 31.75 -2.21 13.07
CA ASN A 146 31.14 -3.45 12.54
C ASN A 146 29.64 -3.33 12.20
N LYS A 147 29.14 -2.12 11.93
CA LYS A 147 27.77 -1.89 11.45
C LYS A 147 27.75 -1.78 9.93
N ILE A 148 27.14 -2.78 9.29
CA ILE A 148 26.98 -2.87 7.85
C ILE A 148 25.54 -2.49 7.49
N PHE A 149 25.39 -1.40 6.73
CA PHE A 149 24.12 -1.01 6.12
C PHE A 149 24.23 -1.07 4.60
N HIS A 150 23.12 -0.94 3.89
CA HIS A 150 23.15 -0.81 2.44
C HIS A 150 23.08 0.67 2.06
N LYS A 151 23.84 1.07 1.04
CA LYS A 151 24.05 2.46 0.65
C LYS A 151 22.75 3.12 0.23
N ILE A 152 21.96 2.40 -0.56
CA ILE A 152 20.61 2.76 -0.92
C ILE A 152 19.69 1.76 -0.23
N ALA A 153 18.94 2.21 0.77
CA ALA A 153 17.89 1.48 1.45
C ALA A 153 16.70 2.41 1.71
N ALA A 154 15.58 2.16 1.01
CA ALA A 154 14.36 2.94 1.17
C ALA A 154 13.10 2.06 0.99
N PRO A 155 12.63 1.40 2.06
CA PRO A 155 13.23 1.29 3.40
C PRO A 155 14.27 0.15 3.49
N GLY A 156 15.03 0.15 4.58
CA GLY A 156 15.73 -1.03 5.11
C GLY A 156 15.23 -1.39 6.50
N LEU A 157 15.31 -2.67 6.86
CA LEU A 157 14.97 -3.21 8.16
C LEU A 157 16.09 -4.14 8.64
N TYR A 158 16.61 -3.85 9.82
CA TYR A 158 17.69 -4.59 10.46
C TYR A 158 17.31 -4.92 11.91
N LEU A 159 17.92 -5.96 12.46
CA LEU A 159 17.91 -6.31 13.87
C LEU A 159 19.26 -5.89 14.47
N ASP A 160 19.20 -5.07 15.51
CA ASP A 160 20.34 -4.70 16.35
C ASP A 160 20.70 -5.91 17.22
N GLY A 161 21.92 -6.42 17.02
CA GLY A 161 22.43 -7.59 17.71
C GLY A 161 22.86 -7.32 19.16
N GLU A 162 22.91 -6.07 19.61
CA GLU A 162 23.24 -5.75 21.01
C GLU A 162 22.00 -5.74 21.90
N ASN A 163 20.85 -5.28 21.39
CA ASN A 163 19.71 -4.91 22.24
C ASN A 163 18.33 -5.43 21.77
N ASN A 164 18.25 -6.45 20.90
CA ASN A 164 16.98 -6.97 20.37
C ASN A 164 16.07 -5.86 19.80
N ASN A 165 16.68 -4.79 19.28
CA ASN A 165 15.95 -3.66 18.72
C ASN A 165 15.84 -3.84 17.21
N LEU A 166 14.75 -3.37 16.62
CA LEU A 166 14.70 -3.20 15.17
C LEU A 166 15.23 -1.83 14.80
N LEU A 167 15.87 -1.76 13.65
CA LEU A 167 16.38 -0.55 13.08
C LEU A 167 15.83 -0.40 11.67
N VAL A 168 14.91 0.55 11.50
CA VAL A 168 14.41 0.93 10.19
C VAL A 168 15.32 2.01 9.63
N THR A 169 15.82 1.83 8.41
CA THR A 169 16.64 2.83 7.72
C THR A 169 15.90 3.39 6.51
N MET A 170 16.15 4.66 6.22
CA MET A 170 15.55 5.36 5.09
C MET A 170 16.52 6.39 4.52
N ASN A 171 16.81 6.31 3.22
CA ASN A 171 17.45 7.42 2.52
C ASN A 171 16.45 8.53 2.22
N THR A 172 16.93 9.77 2.23
CA THR A 172 16.20 10.94 1.74
C THR A 172 16.92 11.59 0.56
N HIS A 173 16.24 12.47 -0.17
CA HIS A 173 16.84 13.19 -1.30
C HIS A 173 17.82 14.31 -0.87
N ASN A 174 17.71 14.80 0.36
CA ASN A 174 18.46 15.96 0.84
C ASN A 174 19.72 15.58 1.64
N SER A 175 19.88 14.30 2.00
CA SER A 175 21.03 13.81 2.75
C SER A 175 21.60 12.57 2.08
N SER A 176 22.93 12.47 2.07
CA SER A 176 23.62 11.23 1.67
C SER A 176 23.67 10.21 2.80
N GLU A 177 23.31 10.62 4.02
CA GLU A 177 23.27 9.76 5.21
C GLU A 177 21.94 8.98 5.29
N LEU A 178 22.00 7.77 5.84
CA LEU A 178 20.81 6.98 6.14
C LEU A 178 20.20 7.46 7.45
N GLU A 179 18.94 7.89 7.40
CA GLU A 179 18.17 8.17 8.60
C GLU A 179 17.77 6.86 9.26
N GLN A 180 18.13 6.70 10.55
CA GLN A 180 17.92 5.47 11.31
C GLN A 180 16.83 5.67 12.36
N ILE A 181 15.90 4.72 12.44
CA ILE A 181 14.72 4.77 13.30
C ILE A 181 14.74 3.53 14.21
N PRO A 182 15.34 3.62 15.41
CA PRO A 182 15.40 2.49 16.32
C PRO A 182 14.04 2.25 16.99
N VAL A 183 13.63 0.99 17.02
CA VAL A 183 12.38 0.48 17.57
C VAL A 183 12.71 -0.58 18.61
N SER A 184 12.54 -0.25 19.89
CA SER A 184 12.93 -1.13 20.98
C SER A 184 11.81 -2.04 21.50
N GLY A 185 12.22 -3.10 22.21
CA GLY A 185 11.31 -4.00 22.91
C GLY A 185 10.62 -5.00 21.99
N ILE A 186 11.36 -5.58 21.05
CA ILE A 186 10.85 -6.63 20.19
C ILE A 186 10.96 -7.96 20.94
N PRO A 187 9.85 -8.70 21.11
CA PRO A 187 9.87 -9.96 21.84
C PRO A 187 10.55 -11.07 21.03
N MET A 188 11.34 -11.88 21.71
CA MET A 188 11.84 -13.17 21.20
C MET A 188 10.77 -14.26 21.34
N ASN A 189 10.89 -15.30 20.51
CA ASN A 189 10.02 -16.48 20.44
C ASN A 189 8.53 -16.18 20.22
N LYS A 190 8.22 -15.03 19.61
CA LYS A 190 6.85 -14.61 19.28
C LYS A 190 6.76 -14.09 17.86
N TRP A 191 5.63 -14.36 17.22
CA TRP A 191 5.30 -13.72 15.95
C TRP A 191 4.94 -12.26 16.18
N VAL A 192 5.62 -11.39 15.44
CA VAL A 192 5.38 -9.95 15.44
C VAL A 192 5.09 -9.47 14.03
N ASN A 193 4.08 -8.63 13.91
CA ASN A 193 3.80 -7.90 12.68
C ASN A 193 4.51 -6.56 12.72
N ILE A 194 5.28 -6.26 11.68
CA ILE A 194 6.00 -5.00 11.50
C ILE A 194 5.42 -4.33 10.28
N ILE A 195 5.03 -3.06 10.42
CA ILE A 195 4.58 -2.24 9.30
C ILE A 195 5.36 -0.93 9.30
N ILE A 196 6.05 -0.66 8.21
CA ILE A 196 6.73 0.61 7.96
C ILE A 196 5.82 1.39 7.01
N ARG A 197 5.20 2.46 7.52
CA ARG A 197 4.27 3.30 6.78
C ARG A 197 4.93 4.66 6.55
N VAL A 198 4.97 5.08 5.29
CA VAL A 198 5.53 6.37 4.88
C VAL A 198 4.42 7.24 4.34
N LYS A 199 4.30 8.45 4.87
CA LYS A 199 3.38 9.49 4.38
C LYS A 199 4.09 10.84 4.33
N ASN A 200 4.30 11.34 3.12
CA ASN A 200 5.13 12.51 2.84
C ASN A 200 6.54 12.33 3.44
N ARG A 201 6.92 13.13 4.45
CA ARG A 201 8.19 12.99 5.19
C ARG A 201 8.07 12.19 6.47
N ARG A 202 6.87 11.74 6.84
CA ARG A 202 6.66 11.00 8.10
C ARG A 202 6.83 9.51 7.87
N VAL A 203 7.58 8.87 8.75
CA VAL A 203 7.71 7.41 8.84
C VAL A 203 7.13 6.95 10.16
N ASP A 204 6.07 6.15 10.08
CA ASP A 204 5.42 5.50 11.20
C ASP A 204 5.79 4.00 11.18
N VAL A 205 6.31 3.49 12.29
CA VAL A 205 6.59 2.06 12.46
C VAL A 205 5.59 1.48 13.44
N TYR A 206 4.75 0.56 12.94
CA TYR A 206 3.78 -0.17 13.74
C TYR A 206 4.32 -1.55 14.11
N ILE A 207 4.09 -1.94 15.35
CA ILE A 207 4.30 -3.30 15.84
C ILE A 207 2.94 -3.85 16.29
N ASN A 208 2.51 -4.96 15.71
CA ASN A 208 1.19 -5.58 15.97
C ASN A 208 0.03 -4.58 15.86
N GLY A 209 0.10 -3.67 14.88
CA GLY A 209 -0.94 -2.68 14.61
C GLY A 209 -0.95 -1.45 15.52
N THR A 210 -0.01 -1.33 16.47
CA THR A 210 0.17 -0.15 17.32
C THR A 210 1.41 0.63 16.90
N ILE A 211 1.31 1.95 16.80
CA ILE A 211 2.46 2.81 16.49
C ILE A 211 3.47 2.72 17.62
N LYS A 212 4.69 2.23 17.32
CA LYS A 212 5.80 2.17 18.28
C LYS A 212 6.76 3.34 18.10
N ARG A 213 6.92 3.82 16.87
CA ARG A 213 7.71 5.02 16.52
C ARG A 213 7.03 5.80 15.42
N SER A 214 7.09 7.12 15.49
CA SER A 214 6.68 8.04 14.44
C SER A 214 7.70 9.16 14.40
N ILE A 215 8.36 9.35 13.27
CA ILE A 215 9.35 10.40 13.09
C ILE A 215 9.09 11.15 11.78
N GLU A 216 9.51 12.41 11.74
CA GLU A 216 9.57 13.19 10.51
C GLU A 216 11.01 13.22 10.02
N LEU A 217 11.20 12.80 8.77
CA LEU A 217 12.51 12.74 8.14
C LEU A 217 13.01 14.15 7.80
N ASN A 218 14.33 14.30 7.76
CA ASN A 218 14.98 15.56 7.40
C ASN A 218 14.70 15.96 5.94
N GLY A 219 14.53 14.97 5.06
CA GLY A 219 14.23 15.16 3.65
C GLY A 219 13.04 14.35 3.16
N VAL A 220 12.75 14.47 1.87
CA VAL A 220 11.75 13.63 1.20
C VAL A 220 12.31 12.21 1.08
N PRO A 221 11.60 11.16 1.55
CA PRO A 221 12.06 9.77 1.43
C PRO A 221 12.29 9.39 -0.03
N LYS A 222 13.41 8.72 -0.28
CA LYS A 222 13.81 8.30 -1.62
C LYS A 222 12.95 7.13 -2.11
N GLN A 223 12.59 7.13 -3.38
CA GLN A 223 12.07 5.94 -4.06
C GLN A 223 13.11 5.46 -5.07
N ASN A 224 13.42 4.16 -5.03
CA ASN A 224 14.45 3.57 -5.88
C ASN A 224 13.89 2.40 -6.71
N TYR A 225 14.59 2.06 -7.79
CA TYR A 225 14.28 0.92 -8.67
C TYR A 225 15.16 -0.31 -8.37
N GLY A 226 15.96 -0.25 -7.31
CA GLY A 226 16.88 -1.34 -6.95
C GLY A 226 16.14 -2.62 -6.54
N GLU A 227 16.86 -3.71 -6.35
CA GLU A 227 16.25 -4.99 -6.01
C GLU A 227 15.73 -5.03 -4.56
N ILE A 228 15.03 -6.09 -4.22
CA ILE A 228 14.66 -6.37 -2.84
C ILE A 228 15.56 -7.48 -2.35
N TYR A 229 16.30 -7.18 -1.31
CA TYR A 229 17.22 -8.10 -0.68
C TYR A 229 16.64 -8.52 0.65
N ILE A 230 16.68 -9.81 0.95
CA ILE A 230 16.15 -10.40 2.17
C ILE A 230 17.26 -11.26 2.78
N ALA A 231 17.48 -11.12 4.09
CA ALA A 231 18.45 -11.91 4.87
C ALA A 231 19.89 -11.97 4.30
N GLN A 232 20.33 -10.92 3.59
CA GLN A 232 21.72 -10.73 3.14
C GLN A 232 22.67 -10.46 4.31
N ASN A 233 23.03 -11.51 5.04
CA ASN A 233 23.97 -11.47 6.14
C ASN A 233 25.26 -12.20 5.77
N GLU A 234 26.41 -11.57 5.98
CA GLU A 234 27.73 -12.19 5.72
C GLU A 234 28.05 -13.30 6.73
N ALA A 235 27.54 -13.16 7.96
CA ALA A 235 27.70 -14.12 9.03
C ALA A 235 26.39 -14.84 9.35
N VAL A 236 26.52 -16.05 9.90
CA VAL A 236 25.39 -16.87 10.35
C VAL A 236 24.55 -16.05 11.35
N SER A 237 23.29 -15.83 11.00
CA SER A 237 22.34 -15.03 11.75
C SER A 237 20.92 -15.45 11.39
N LEU A 238 19.93 -15.02 12.19
CA LEU A 238 18.53 -15.37 12.03
C LEU A 238 18.26 -16.89 12.00
N GLN A 239 19.12 -17.69 12.62
CA GLN A 239 18.91 -19.14 12.75
C GLN A 239 17.64 -19.40 13.56
N GLY A 240 16.83 -20.37 13.12
CA GLY A 240 15.52 -20.68 13.71
C GLY A 240 14.44 -19.61 13.51
N SER A 241 14.83 -18.39 13.12
CA SER A 241 13.93 -17.27 12.87
C SER A 241 13.21 -17.44 11.55
N LYS A 242 12.05 -16.81 11.42
CA LYS A 242 11.16 -16.96 10.26
C LYS A 242 10.62 -15.63 9.80
N LEU A 243 10.61 -15.40 8.49
CA LEU A 243 10.04 -14.21 7.87
C LEU A 243 8.81 -14.63 7.06
N SER A 244 7.69 -13.93 7.21
CA SER A 244 6.43 -14.29 6.59
C SER A 244 5.71 -13.10 5.95
N ASN A 245 5.13 -13.31 4.77
CA ASN A 245 4.26 -12.35 4.09
C ASN A 245 4.89 -10.96 3.90
N LEU A 246 6.13 -10.88 3.39
CA LEU A 246 6.70 -9.59 3.02
C LEU A 246 5.88 -9.01 1.85
N ARG A 247 5.34 -7.81 2.05
CA ARG A 247 4.43 -7.18 1.10
C ARG A 247 4.69 -5.68 1.02
N TYR A 248 4.68 -5.17 -0.21
CA TYR A 248 4.67 -3.75 -0.50
C TYR A 248 3.23 -3.27 -0.73
N HIS A 249 2.97 -2.02 -0.36
CA HIS A 249 1.73 -1.30 -0.64
C HIS A 249 2.11 0.07 -1.21
N ASP A 250 1.55 0.40 -2.37
CA ASP A 250 1.76 1.66 -3.10
C ASP A 250 1.09 2.89 -2.48
N HIS A 251 0.57 2.76 -1.26
CA HIS A 251 -0.11 3.79 -0.48
C HIS A 251 0.22 3.67 1.01
N ALA A 252 -0.08 4.72 1.77
CA ALA A 252 0.02 4.68 3.23
C ALA A 252 -1.17 3.91 3.80
N LEU A 253 -0.93 2.74 4.40
CA LEU A 253 -1.98 1.91 4.98
C LEU A 253 -2.80 2.70 6.01
N ASN A 254 -4.12 2.57 5.95
CA ASN A 254 -5.01 3.12 6.96
C ASN A 254 -5.13 2.17 8.16
N VAL A 255 -5.71 2.67 9.26
CA VAL A 255 -5.83 1.88 10.51
C VAL A 255 -6.64 0.61 10.30
N SER A 256 -7.72 0.65 9.51
CA SER A 256 -8.54 -0.53 9.21
C SER A 256 -7.73 -1.63 8.52
N ASP A 257 -6.93 -1.27 7.51
CA ASP A 257 -6.16 -2.23 6.73
C ASP A 257 -4.98 -2.79 7.52
N ILE A 258 -4.37 -1.97 8.39
CA ILE A 258 -3.41 -2.43 9.40
C ILE A 258 -4.05 -3.47 10.31
N GLN A 259 -5.25 -3.21 10.84
CA GLN A 259 -5.94 -4.17 11.72
C GLN A 259 -6.28 -5.47 10.99
N LYS A 260 -6.73 -5.40 9.72
CA LYS A 260 -6.96 -6.59 8.90
C LYS A 260 -5.67 -7.40 8.70
N LEU A 261 -4.53 -6.75 8.46
CA LEU A 261 -3.23 -7.43 8.31
C LEU A 261 -2.82 -8.15 9.60
N VAL A 262 -3.00 -7.51 10.75
CA VAL A 262 -2.68 -8.09 12.06
C VAL A 262 -3.61 -9.26 12.37
N GLN A 263 -4.91 -9.12 12.15
CA GLN A 263 -5.91 -10.16 12.39
C GLN A 263 -5.71 -11.41 11.51
N ARG A 264 -5.25 -11.24 10.26
CA ARG A 264 -4.93 -12.38 9.38
C ARG A 264 -3.77 -13.24 9.88
N GLY A 265 -2.84 -12.65 10.63
CA GLY A 265 -1.66 -13.37 11.12
C GLY A 265 -0.60 -13.66 10.04
N PRO A 266 0.50 -14.33 10.44
CA PRO A 266 1.53 -14.81 9.52
C PRO A 266 1.03 -16.00 8.69
N ASN A 267 1.51 -16.13 7.46
CA ASN A 267 1.31 -17.35 6.67
C ASN A 267 2.42 -18.35 6.99
N ARG A 268 2.08 -19.40 7.71
CA ARG A 268 3.03 -20.43 8.20
C ARG A 268 3.41 -21.49 7.17
N LYS A 269 2.88 -21.42 5.95
CA LYS A 269 3.28 -22.32 4.86
C LYS A 269 4.71 -22.00 4.46
N LEU A 270 5.63 -22.93 4.71
CA LEU A 270 7.01 -22.79 4.25
C LEU A 270 7.03 -22.72 2.73
N ILE A 271 7.68 -21.69 2.20
CA ILE A 271 8.04 -21.58 0.81
C ILE A 271 9.54 -21.83 0.77
N THR A 272 9.95 -22.93 0.13
CA THR A 272 11.37 -23.17 -0.09
C THR A 272 11.89 -22.10 -1.04
N SER A 273 13.17 -21.73 -0.95
CA SER A 273 13.82 -20.91 -1.99
C SER A 273 13.63 -21.55 -3.37
N SER A 274 13.63 -22.88 -3.43
CA SER A 274 13.19 -23.68 -4.57
C SER A 274 11.76 -23.40 -5.01
N ALA A 275 10.77 -23.14 -4.15
CA ALA A 275 9.41 -22.80 -4.61
C ALA A 275 9.32 -21.43 -5.31
N MET A 276 10.37 -20.61 -5.27
CA MET A 276 10.49 -19.39 -6.10
C MET A 276 11.26 -19.64 -7.42
N THR A 277 11.87 -20.83 -7.63
CA THR A 277 12.68 -21.17 -8.84
C THR A 277 12.71 -22.66 -9.30
N ASP A 278 11.97 -23.60 -8.71
CA ASP A 278 12.10 -25.04 -8.94
C ASP A 278 10.83 -25.84 -8.51
N ASN A 279 10.39 -26.74 -9.40
CA ASN A 279 9.26 -27.67 -9.24
C ASN A 279 9.71 -29.04 -8.70
N SER A 280 10.92 -29.17 -8.17
CA SER A 280 11.39 -30.42 -7.57
C SER A 280 10.96 -30.52 -6.10
N SER A 281 10.37 -31.66 -5.75
CA SER A 281 9.99 -31.96 -4.37
C SER A 281 11.18 -32.58 -3.65
N SER A 282 11.65 -31.93 -2.59
CA SER A 282 12.77 -32.40 -1.77
C SER A 282 12.31 -33.54 -0.83
N TYR A 283 12.13 -34.74 -1.39
CA TYR A 283 12.04 -35.97 -0.59
C TYR A 283 13.44 -36.58 -0.46
N LEU A 284 13.70 -37.25 0.66
CA LEU A 284 14.91 -38.04 0.84
C LEU A 284 15.01 -39.06 -0.30
N ALA A 285 16.18 -39.13 -0.95
CA ALA A 285 16.47 -40.17 -1.93
C ALA A 285 16.29 -41.54 -1.25
N PHE A 286 15.71 -42.49 -1.98
CA PHE A 286 15.40 -43.83 -1.45
C PHE A 286 16.66 -44.49 -0.86
N ASP A 287 17.82 -44.26 -1.48
CA ASP A 287 19.14 -44.74 -1.05
C ASP A 287 19.52 -44.40 0.40
N TRP A 288 19.02 -43.28 0.94
CA TRP A 288 19.26 -42.92 2.34
C TRP A 288 18.70 -43.98 3.32
N TYR A 289 17.59 -44.63 2.95
CA TYR A 289 16.96 -45.67 3.78
C TYR A 289 17.66 -47.03 3.70
N TYR A 290 18.58 -47.22 2.75
CA TYR A 290 19.22 -48.52 2.49
C TYR A 290 20.73 -48.56 2.78
N ASN A 291 21.34 -47.42 3.09
CA ASN A 291 22.79 -47.36 3.35
C ASN A 291 23.25 -48.04 4.65
N ASP A 292 22.33 -48.50 5.51
CA ASP A 292 22.67 -49.27 6.73
C ASP A 292 22.37 -50.78 6.60
N ILE A 293 22.15 -51.29 5.39
CA ILE A 293 22.09 -52.73 5.13
C ILE A 293 23.31 -53.09 4.27
N TYR A 294 24.48 -53.22 4.89
CA TYR A 294 25.54 -54.23 4.68
C TYR A 294 26.86 -53.80 5.34
#